data_AF-A0A6G6JXL4-F1
#
_entry.id   AF-A0A6G6JXL4-F1
#
_cell.length_a   1.000
_cell.length_b   1.000
_cell.length_c   1.000
_cell.angle_alpha   90.00
_cell.angle_beta   90.00
_cell.angle_gamma   90.00
#
_symmetry.space_group_name_H-M   'P 1'
#
loop_
_entity.id
_entity.type
_entity.pdbx_description
1 polymer ?
#
loop_
_entity_poly.entity_id
_entity_poly.type
_entity_poly.pdbx_seq_one_letter_code
_entity_poly.pdbx_strand_id
1 'polypeptide(L)' 'MEPLSMMPLKIFFWGGFFVTILVGVWMFKNMNVWFAVDPDKPAETSGERTYSKAQMVICWLIALKLFAMLALMV' A
#
# COMPACT_ATOMS: atom_id res chain seq x y z
N MET A 1 -2.55 10.96 -30.87
CA MET A 1 -3.11 9.59 -30.75
C MET A 1 -2.07 8.78 -30.00
N GLU A 2 -2.39 8.31 -28.80
CA GLU A 2 -1.48 7.41 -28.07
C GLU A 2 -1.30 6.13 -28.90
N PRO A 3 -0.08 5.57 -28.95
CA PRO A 3 0.16 4.33 -29.68
C PRO A 3 -0.62 3.20 -29.02
N LEU A 4 -1.36 2.43 -29.82
CA LEU A 4 -2.19 1.30 -29.34
C LEU A 4 -1.38 0.29 -28.49
N SER A 5 -0.05 0.25 -28.69
CA SER A 5 0.89 -0.58 -27.94
C SER A 5 1.01 -0.21 -26.46
N MET A 6 0.68 1.02 -26.06
CA MET A 6 0.76 1.47 -24.66
C MET A 6 -0.55 1.25 -23.87
N MET A 7 -1.66 0.95 -24.56
CA MET A 7 -2.96 0.74 -23.94
C MET A 7 -2.98 -0.41 -22.90
N PRO A 8 -2.37 -1.59 -23.14
CA PRO A 8 -2.30 -2.65 -22.13
C PRO A 8 -1.55 -2.23 -20.85
N LEU A 9 -0.48 -1.46 -21.03
CA LEU A 9 0.34 -0.97 -19.91
C LEU A 9 -0.43 0.05 -19.06
N LYS A 10 -1.21 0.92 -19.71
CA LYS A 10 -2.10 1.87 -19.05
C LYS A 10 -3.17 1.16 -18.21
N ILE A 11 -3.80 0.13 -18.77
CA ILE A 11 -4.78 -0.71 -18.05
C ILE A 11 -4.13 -1.40 -16.85
N PHE A 12 -2.91 -1.92 -17.01
CA PHE A 12 -2.16 -2.55 -15.93
C PHE A 12 -1.88 -1.57 -14.78
N PHE A 13 -1.40 -0.35 -15.07
CA PHE A 13 -1.10 0.63 -14.04
C PHE A 13 -2.36 1.19 -13.36
N TRP A 14 -3.42 1.47 -14.11
CA TRP A 14 -4.71 1.86 -13.52
C TRP A 14 -5.32 0.73 -12.69
N GLY A 15 -5.26 -0.51 -13.16
CA GLY A 15 -5.68 -1.69 -12.41
C GLY A 15 -4.88 -1.84 -11.11
N GLY A 16 -3.55 -1.76 -11.18
CA GLY A 16 -2.65 -1.81 -10.03
C GLY A 16 -2.89 -0.68 -9.03
N PHE A 17 -3.24 0.52 -9.51
CA PHE A 17 -3.62 1.65 -8.67
C PHE A 17 -4.89 1.36 -7.85
N PHE A 18 -5.96 0.88 -8.49
CA PHE A 18 -7.20 0.53 -7.79
C PHE A 18 -7.00 -0.64 -6.82
N VAL A 19 -6.22 -1.65 -7.20
CA VAL A 19 -5.86 -2.76 -6.31
C VAL A 19 -5.11 -2.24 -5.09
N THR A 20 -4.17 -1.31 -5.26
CA THR A 20 -3.41 -0.73 -4.15
C THR A 20 -4.30 0.08 -3.20
N ILE A 21 -5.32 0.78 -3.71
CA ILE A 21 -6.34 1.45 -2.88
C ILE A 21 -7.11 0.42 -2.06
N LEU A 22 -7.59 -0.65 -2.69
CA LEU A 22 -8.35 -1.72 -2.01
C LEU A 22 -7.52 -2.41 -0.93
N VAL A 23 -6.25 -2.71 -1.23
CA VAL A 23 -5.28 -3.26 -0.27
C VAL A 23 -5.08 -2.29 0.90
N GLY A 24 -4.99 -0.98 0.64
CA GLY A 24 -4.92 0.03 1.68
C GLY A 24 -6.14 0.01 2.61
N VAL A 25 -7.35 0.02 2.05
CA VAL A 25 -8.59 -0.05 2.85
C VAL A 25 -8.64 -1.33 3.68
N TRP A 26 -8.28 -2.47 3.09
CA TRP A 26 -8.21 -3.75 3.81
C TRP A 26 -7.15 -3.73 4.92
N MET A 27 -5.97 -3.16 4.65
CA MET A 27 -4.91 -2.98 5.63
C MET A 27 -5.36 -2.13 6.82
N PHE A 28 -5.98 -0.96 6.59
CA PHE A 28 -6.49 -0.11 7.67
C PHE A 28 -7.56 -0.82 8.52
N LYS A 29 -8.42 -1.61 7.91
CA LYS A 29 -9.42 -2.42 8.62
C LYS A 29 -8.78 -3.49 9.52
N ASN A 30 -7.65 -4.07 9.11
CA ASN A 30 -6.98 -5.16 9.83
C ASN A 30 -5.76 -4.72 10.63
N MET A 31 -5.44 -3.41 10.65
CA MET A 31 -4.23 -2.87 11.27
C MET A 31 -4.12 -3.17 12.77
N ASN A 32 -5.24 -3.26 13.48
CA ASN A 32 -5.21 -3.62 14.91
C ASN A 32 -4.95 -5.11 15.15
N VAL A 33 -5.28 -5.97 14.19
CA VAL A 33 -5.05 -7.42 14.27
C VAL A 33 -3.60 -7.75 13.94
N TRP A 34 -3.03 -7.14 12.90
CA TRP A 34 -1.65 -7.42 12.48
C TRP A 34 -0.60 -6.86 13.42
N PHE A 35 -0.92 -5.77 14.10
CA PHE A 35 -0.08 -5.17 15.12
C PHE A 35 -0.66 -5.41 16.50
N ALA A 36 -1.39 -6.51 16.72
CA ALA A 36 -1.75 -6.96 18.07
C ALA A 36 -0.48 -7.29 18.87
N VAL A 37 -0.58 -7.26 20.20
CA VAL A 37 0.56 -7.63 21.05
C VAL A 37 0.85 -9.10 20.81
N ASP A 38 2.06 -9.41 20.36
CA ASP A 38 2.52 -10.79 20.24
C ASP A 38 2.79 -11.36 21.65
N PRO A 39 2.06 -12.42 22.07
CA PRO A 39 2.27 -13.03 23.38
C PRO A 39 3.68 -13.63 23.54
N ASP A 40 4.36 -13.95 22.45
CA ASP A 40 5.71 -14.51 22.45
C ASP A 40 6.81 -13.42 22.50
N LYS A 41 6.45 -12.13 22.34
CA LYS A 41 7.34 -10.98 22.46
C LYS A 41 6.79 -9.92 23.42
N PRO A 42 6.85 -10.18 24.75
CA PRO A 42 6.32 -9.27 25.76
C PRO A 42 7.09 -7.94 25.90
N ALA A 43 8.22 -7.78 25.21
CA ALA A 43 9.05 -6.59 25.24
C ALA A 43 8.66 -5.52 24.19
N GLU A 44 7.72 -5.81 23.28
CA GLU A 44 7.29 -4.80 22.30
C GLU A 44 6.68 -3.59 23.01
N THR A 45 7.39 -2.47 22.93
CA THR A 45 6.91 -1.21 23.48
C THR A 45 5.81 -0.65 22.60
N SER A 46 4.91 0.15 23.18
CA SER A 46 3.87 0.86 22.42
C SER A 46 4.44 1.76 21.32
N GLY A 47 5.67 2.25 21.51
CA GLY A 47 6.41 3.06 20.54
C GLY A 47 6.82 2.27 19.29
N GLU A 48 7.41 1.07 19.47
CA GLU A 48 7.82 0.21 18.36
C GLU A 48 6.64 -0.17 17.47
N ARG A 49 5.52 -0.56 18.07
CA ARG A 49 4.28 -0.87 17.33
C ARG A 49 3.75 0.32 16.54
N THR A 50 3.83 1.53 17.12
CA THR A 50 3.41 2.76 16.43
C THR A 50 4.33 3.08 15.26
N TYR A 51 5.63 2.89 15.44
CA TYR A 51 6.62 3.05 14.38
C TYR A 51 6.40 2.07 13.22
N SER A 52 6.19 0.79 13.52
CA SER A 52 5.91 -0.23 12.49
C SER A 52 4.59 0.03 11.74
N LYS A 53 3.54 0.49 12.44
CA LYS A 53 2.30 0.96 11.79
C LYS A 53 2.57 2.13 10.84
N ALA A 54 3.30 3.15 11.30
CA ALA A 54 3.64 4.31 10.48
C ALA A 54 4.48 3.91 9.26
N GLN A 55 5.47 3.03 9.43
CA GLN A 55 6.30 2.53 8.35
C GLN A 55 5.48 1.78 7.30
N MET A 56 4.55 0.92 7.71
CA MET A 56 3.65 0.22 6.80
C MET A 56 2.77 1.21 6.01
N VAL A 57 2.21 2.22 6.66
CA VAL A 57 1.42 3.27 5.98
C VAL A 57 2.28 4.06 4.99
N ILE A 58 3.52 4.40 5.35
CA ILE A 58 4.47 5.08 4.46
C ILE A 58 4.78 4.21 3.23
N CYS A 59 5.06 2.92 3.41
CA CYS A 59 5.29 1.99 2.29
C CYS A 59 4.08 1.91 1.36
N TRP A 60 2.87 1.85 1.91
CA TRP A 60 1.64 1.87 1.13
C TRP A 60 1.46 3.19 0.35
N LEU A 61 1.71 4.34 0.98
CA LEU A 61 1.66 5.64 0.30
C LEU A 61 2.69 5.77 -0.84
N ILE A 62 3.89 5.21 -0.67
CA ILE A 62 4.91 5.16 -1.72
C ILE A 62 4.43 4.31 -2.89
N ALA A 63 3.86 3.12 -2.64
CA ALA A 63 3.30 2.27 -3.68
C ALA A 63 2.14 2.97 -4.42
N LEU A 64 1.23 3.59 -3.68
CA LEU A 64 0.11 4.35 -4.24
C LEU A 64 0.60 5.48 -5.14
N LYS A 65 1.59 6.26 -4.69
CA LYS A 65 2.20 7.34 -5.47
C LYS A 65 2.87 6.80 -6.74
N LEU A 66 3.59 5.68 -6.65
CA LEU A 66 4.26 5.08 -7.80
C LEU A 66 3.27 4.62 -8.87
N PHE A 67 2.20 3.92 -8.47
CA PHE A 67 1.15 3.53 -9.41
C PHE A 67 0.42 4.74 -10.00
N ALA A 68 0.13 5.78 -9.21
CA ALA A 68 -0.50 7.00 -9.72
C ALA A 68 0.39 7.72 -10.74
N MET A 69 1.69 7.84 -10.47
CA MET A 69 2.64 8.47 -11.40
C MET A 69 2.75 7.69 -12.71
N LEU A 70 2.90 6.37 -12.63
CA LEU A 70 3.02 5.53 -13.83
C LEU A 70 1.71 5.46 -14.63
N ALA A 71 0.55 5.45 -13.96
CA ALA A 71 -0.75 5.46 -14.63
C ALA A 71 -1.08 6.78 -15.35
N LEU A 72 -0.48 7.90 -14.91
CA LEU A 72 -0.64 9.22 -15.52
C LEU A 72 0.42 9.53 -16.58
N MET A 73 1.58 8.87 -16.51
CA MET A 73 2.69 9.05 -17.44
C MET A 73 2.58 8.18 -18.70
N VAL A 74 1.84 7.07 -18.62
CA VAL A 74 1.57 6.11 -19.71
C VAL A 74 0.23 6.38 -20.38
#